data_AF-A0A9D7QNE9-F1
#
_entry.id   AF-A0A9D7QNE9-F1
#
_cell.length_a   1.000
_cell.length_b   1.000
_cell.length_c   1.000
_cell.angle_alpha   90.00
_cell.angle_beta   90.00
_cell.angle_gamma   90.00
#
_symmetry.space_group_name_H-M   'P 1'
#
loop_
_entity.id
_entity.type
_entity.pdbx_description
1 polymer ?
#
loop_
_entity_poly.entity_id
_entity_poly.type
_entity_poly.pdbx_seq_one_letter_code
_entity_poly.pdbx_strand_id
1 'polypeptide(L)'
;MAIDPRWTIRPRQRGRFGVPGLHRPNRPSEQEMAFDKIVVTVPGHFQSISDDPISPSEVFDDYRQTLLRRAEATEWGWSHPVLARASFKTELTRARGTISSSMIRARWADEVHELSLQLSLNPTRTLIHALAMVGGNQEASEGLEALHFQNFFASTPVVATARSLDGNDNAFDHLDELVARLGRDHGRTFIAIFEEKLKQWALDAVAPLSGGFSWIDREERLIADNGTHRVVLDWQRLFLRSAEIYCERRHGDAVGLLNRLSGVVLAAHAEADWQTYDIGEIGGRIAGSTVIGIKPTSRIEQKFYAKARDRVRIETRYHHRVRDSLPRASISACNPLQDILLGLREDAANRLQWDSFCTMAEEPPIPLMQDFARLVGAIARCATRARVDPEPVVAELLGAGGISETPTDGPFPRRLVHRLAEEGLITRESLMRRARPGQGRRHHLTQPYLSVSEMIQRTFANSGVSD
;
A
#
# COMPACT_ATOMS: atom_id res chain seq x y z
N MET A 1 -33.76 -8.53 -36.86
CA MET A 1 -32.87 -8.98 -35.77
C MET A 1 -33.29 -8.27 -34.51
N ALA A 2 -33.92 -8.99 -33.58
CA ALA A 2 -34.26 -8.44 -32.27
C ALA A 2 -32.99 -8.33 -31.43
N ILE A 3 -32.75 -7.16 -30.86
CA ILE A 3 -31.71 -6.95 -29.85
C ILE A 3 -32.19 -7.70 -28.60
N ASP A 4 -31.40 -8.68 -28.11
CA ASP A 4 -31.71 -9.39 -26.86
C ASP A 4 -31.78 -8.37 -25.71
N PRO A 5 -32.95 -8.23 -25.03
CA PRO A 5 -33.15 -7.26 -23.97
C PRO A 5 -32.30 -7.51 -22.70
N ARG A 6 -31.53 -8.61 -22.64
CA ARG A 6 -30.53 -8.86 -21.58
C ARG A 6 -29.25 -8.03 -21.69
N TRP A 7 -29.15 -7.16 -22.70
CA TRP A 7 -28.04 -6.20 -22.85
C TRP A 7 -28.52 -4.76 -22.66
N THR A 8 -29.19 -4.48 -21.54
CA THR A 8 -29.44 -3.11 -21.09
C THR A 8 -28.13 -2.44 -20.67
N ILE A 9 -27.63 -1.56 -21.54
CA ILE A 9 -26.67 -0.46 -21.31
C ILE A 9 -25.55 -0.81 -20.32
N ARG A 10 -24.54 -1.57 -20.79
CA ARG A 10 -23.28 -1.76 -20.07
C ARG A 10 -22.71 -0.38 -19.69
N PRO A 11 -22.34 -0.13 -18.42
CA PRO A 11 -21.45 0.97 -18.10
C PRO A 11 -20.21 0.83 -18.98
N ARG A 12 -19.76 1.93 -19.61
CA ARG A 12 -18.60 1.87 -20.52
C ARG A 12 -17.37 1.39 -19.73
N GLN A 13 -17.03 0.10 -19.84
CA GLN A 13 -15.74 -0.47 -19.42
C GLN A 13 -14.60 -0.03 -20.36
N ARG A 14 -14.63 1.21 -20.83
CA ARG A 14 -13.60 1.76 -21.71
C ARG A 14 -12.90 2.86 -20.93
N GLY A 15 -11.63 2.65 -20.62
CA GLY A 15 -10.75 3.74 -20.19
C GLY A 15 -10.52 4.75 -21.32
N ARG A 16 -9.68 5.76 -21.07
CA ARG A 16 -9.31 6.85 -22.00
C ARG A 16 -8.81 6.36 -23.39
N PHE A 17 -8.39 5.10 -23.49
CA PHE A 17 -7.83 4.48 -24.69
C PHE A 17 -8.63 3.29 -25.25
N GLY A 18 -9.87 3.07 -24.79
CA GLY A 18 -10.73 1.99 -25.31
C GLY A 18 -10.39 0.58 -24.80
N VAL A 19 -9.32 0.41 -24.01
CA VAL A 19 -9.00 -0.84 -23.31
C VAL A 19 -9.70 -0.87 -21.94
N PRO A 20 -10.30 -2.00 -21.52
CA PRO A 20 -10.81 -2.15 -20.16
C PRO A 20 -9.67 -2.08 -19.14
N GLY A 21 -9.78 -1.21 -18.13
CA GLY A 21 -8.76 -1.09 -17.08
C GLY A 21 -8.60 -2.37 -16.25
N LEU A 22 -9.62 -3.24 -16.25
CA LEU A 22 -9.62 -4.56 -15.61
C LEU A 22 -9.70 -5.63 -16.70
N HIS A 23 -8.55 -6.00 -17.26
CA HIS A 23 -8.46 -7.00 -18.33
C HIS A 23 -7.26 -7.92 -18.08
N ARG A 24 -7.44 -9.25 -18.20
CA ARG A 24 -6.44 -10.25 -17.80
C ARG A 24 -5.08 -10.04 -18.49
N PRO A 25 -5.00 -9.86 -19.83
CA PRO A 25 -3.75 -9.49 -20.52
C PRO A 25 -3.08 -8.19 -20.05
N ASN A 26 -3.81 -7.26 -19.42
CA ASN A 26 -3.31 -5.95 -19.01
C ASN A 26 -2.90 -5.94 -17.53
N ARG A 27 -2.07 -6.92 -17.15
CA ARG A 27 -1.55 -7.07 -15.79
C ARG A 27 -0.66 -5.87 -15.42
N PRO A 28 -0.79 -5.29 -14.21
CA PRO A 28 0.16 -4.31 -13.71
C PRO A 28 1.58 -4.82 -13.72
N SER A 29 2.45 -4.08 -14.41
CA SER A 29 3.90 -4.27 -14.35
C SER A 29 4.50 -3.55 -13.14
N GLU A 30 5.75 -3.88 -12.79
CA GLU A 30 6.50 -3.16 -11.77
C GLU A 30 6.62 -1.65 -12.08
N GLN A 31 6.63 -1.27 -13.37
CA GLN A 31 6.74 0.11 -13.82
C GLN A 31 5.50 0.94 -13.44
N GLU A 32 4.35 0.29 -13.24
CA GLU A 32 3.10 0.93 -12.84
C GLU A 32 2.88 0.92 -11.33
N MET A 33 3.78 0.28 -10.57
CA MET A 33 3.74 0.28 -9.11
C MET A 33 4.38 1.56 -8.58
N ALA A 34 3.65 2.28 -7.73
CA ALA A 34 4.07 3.52 -7.06
C ALA A 34 3.99 3.36 -5.54
N PHE A 35 4.59 4.31 -4.80
CA PHE A 35 4.67 4.26 -3.33
C PHE A 35 3.77 5.31 -2.69
N ASP A 36 2.82 4.87 -1.88
CA ASP A 36 2.01 5.81 -1.10
C ASP A 36 2.70 6.19 0.20
N LYS A 37 3.27 5.23 0.90
CA LYS A 37 3.89 5.49 2.20
C LYS A 37 5.09 4.60 2.42
N ILE A 38 6.16 5.18 2.93
CA ILE A 38 7.30 4.43 3.44
C ILE A 38 7.67 4.94 4.83
N VAL A 39 8.08 4.02 5.71
CA VAL A 39 8.63 4.37 7.01
C VAL A 39 10.03 3.80 7.10
N VAL A 40 11.02 4.67 7.09
CA VAL A 40 12.44 4.31 7.11
C VAL A 40 13.07 4.67 8.45
N THR A 41 14.11 3.95 8.84
CA THR A 41 14.98 4.29 9.96
C THR A 41 16.41 4.23 9.48
N VAL A 42 17.10 5.37 9.55
CA VAL A 42 18.52 5.50 9.22
C VAL A 42 19.28 5.50 10.55
N PRO A 43 20.07 4.46 10.86
CA PRO A 43 20.96 4.50 12.00
C PRO A 43 22.13 5.45 11.72
N GLY A 44 22.77 5.91 12.78
CA GLY A 44 23.93 6.77 12.70
C GLY A 44 24.64 6.85 14.04
N HIS A 45 25.61 7.73 14.11
CA HIS A 45 26.31 8.02 15.35
C HIS A 45 26.87 9.44 15.33
N PHE A 46 27.24 9.92 16.51
CA PHE A 46 28.01 11.14 16.65
C PHE A 46 29.08 10.99 17.73
N GLN A 47 30.16 11.76 17.58
CA GLN A 47 31.31 11.74 18.48
C GLN A 47 32.00 13.11 18.48
N SER A 48 32.85 13.34 19.48
CA SER A 48 33.76 14.49 19.47
C SER A 48 34.82 14.31 18.40
N ILE A 49 35.24 15.42 17.81
CA ILE A 49 36.45 15.52 16.97
C ILE A 49 37.51 16.45 17.57
N SER A 50 37.26 17.00 18.76
CA SER A 50 38.24 17.82 19.46
C SER A 50 39.38 16.94 19.97
N ASP A 51 40.61 17.42 19.79
CA ASP A 51 41.81 16.81 20.39
C ASP A 51 41.88 17.04 21.91
N ASP A 52 41.08 17.98 22.42
CA ASP A 52 40.95 18.22 23.85
C ASP A 52 40.14 17.09 24.53
N PRO A 53 40.55 16.64 25.74
CA PRO A 53 39.83 15.63 26.48
C PRO A 53 38.48 16.18 26.97
N ILE A 54 37.43 15.92 26.20
CA ILE A 54 36.04 16.22 26.55
C ILE A 54 35.39 14.94 27.07
N SER A 55 34.65 15.01 28.18
CA SER A 55 33.96 13.83 28.69
C SER A 55 32.83 13.40 27.74
N PRO A 56 32.53 12.10 27.61
CA PRO A 56 31.44 11.62 26.76
C PRO A 56 30.07 12.23 27.12
N SER A 57 29.84 12.55 28.39
CA SER A 57 28.63 13.25 28.83
C SER A 57 28.54 14.69 28.32
N GLU A 58 29.66 15.41 28.27
CA GLU A 58 29.70 16.79 27.76
C GLU A 58 29.45 16.82 26.25
N VAL A 59 30.03 15.88 25.49
CA VAL A 59 29.76 15.74 24.04
C VAL A 59 28.28 15.45 23.80
N PHE A 60 27.69 14.54 24.57
CA PHE A 60 26.27 14.20 24.46
C PHE A 60 25.36 15.39 24.77
N ASP A 61 25.68 16.14 25.83
CA ASP A 61 24.92 17.31 26.25
C ASP A 61 25.06 18.49 25.28
N ASP A 62 26.26 18.75 24.74
CA ASP A 62 26.50 19.83 23.76
C ASP A 62 25.80 19.55 22.41
N TYR A 63 25.83 18.30 21.94
CA TYR A 63 25.06 17.91 20.77
C TYR A 63 23.55 18.10 21.00
N ARG A 64 23.05 17.75 22.19
CA ARG A 64 21.66 18.01 22.59
C ARG A 64 21.34 19.51 22.54
N GLN A 65 22.22 20.37 23.07
CA GLN A 65 22.03 21.83 23.00
C GLN A 65 22.01 22.35 21.56
N THR A 66 22.77 21.73 20.66
CA THR A 66 22.73 22.06 19.24
C THR A 66 21.38 21.75 18.60
N LEU A 67 20.78 20.60 18.93
CA LEU A 67 19.42 20.28 18.48
C LEU A 67 18.33 21.12 19.16
N LEU A 68 18.55 21.56 20.40
CA LEU A 68 17.68 22.53 21.08
C LEU A 68 17.67 23.88 20.36
N ARG A 69 18.85 24.45 20.08
CA ARG A 69 18.98 25.70 19.33
C ARG A 69 18.28 25.64 17.98
N ARG A 70 18.36 24.50 17.29
CA ARG A 70 17.60 24.27 16.05
C ARG A 70 16.08 24.31 16.29
N ALA A 71 15.58 23.66 17.34
CA ALA A 71 14.16 23.68 17.65
C ALA A 71 13.63 25.10 17.88
N GLU A 72 14.46 25.97 18.47
CA GLU A 72 14.13 27.38 18.71
C GLU A 72 14.31 28.27 17.48
N ALA A 73 15.35 28.02 16.68
CA ALA A 73 15.69 28.86 15.52
C ALA A 73 14.89 28.52 14.26
N THR A 74 14.35 27.32 14.14
CA THR A 74 13.61 26.90 12.94
C THR A 74 12.11 27.11 13.14
N GLU A 75 11.47 27.78 12.18
CA GLU A 75 10.00 27.80 12.06
C GLU A 75 9.41 26.37 11.87
N TRP A 76 10.28 25.37 11.68
CA TRP A 76 9.97 23.99 11.30
C TRP A 76 9.44 23.14 12.46
N GLY A 77 9.30 23.73 13.65
CA GLY A 77 8.62 23.13 14.78
C GLY A 77 9.19 21.78 15.17
N TRP A 78 10.51 21.67 15.40
CA TRP A 78 11.04 20.50 16.09
C TRP A 78 10.70 20.59 17.58
N SER A 79 10.37 19.47 18.20
CA SER A 79 10.15 19.42 19.64
C SER A 79 11.49 19.64 20.35
N HIS A 80 11.43 20.22 21.54
CA HIS A 80 12.57 20.20 22.45
C HIS A 80 13.01 18.74 22.70
N PRO A 81 14.32 18.48 22.83
CA PRO A 81 14.81 17.15 23.21
C PRO A 81 14.27 16.74 24.59
N VAL A 82 13.41 15.72 24.65
CA VAL A 82 12.84 15.22 25.91
C VAL A 82 13.87 14.36 26.63
N LEU A 83 14.09 14.67 27.92
CA LEU A 83 15.20 14.18 28.74
C LEU A 83 14.98 12.77 29.32
N ALA A 84 15.97 11.91 29.11
CA ALA A 84 16.36 10.85 30.02
C ALA A 84 17.89 10.90 30.22
N ARG A 85 18.41 10.40 31.35
CA ARG A 85 19.82 10.55 31.74
C ARG A 85 20.84 10.04 30.69
N ALA A 86 20.45 9.08 29.86
CA ALA A 86 21.32 8.44 28.86
C ALA A 86 20.70 8.42 27.45
N SER A 87 19.66 9.22 27.21
CA SER A 87 19.02 9.29 25.90
C SER A 87 18.18 10.55 25.74
N PHE A 88 17.99 10.99 24.51
CA PHE A 88 17.00 12.02 24.20
C PHE A 88 16.22 11.67 22.94
N LYS A 89 15.04 12.28 22.83
CA LYS A 89 14.19 12.22 21.63
C LYS A 89 13.75 13.62 21.24
N THR A 90 13.85 13.94 19.95
CA THR A 90 13.21 15.12 19.34
C THR A 90 12.41 14.67 18.12
N GLU A 91 11.27 15.30 17.88
CA GLU A 91 10.39 14.97 16.75
C GLU A 91 9.90 16.21 16.04
N LEU A 92 9.57 16.06 14.76
CA LEU A 92 8.96 17.10 13.97
C LEU A 92 7.49 17.24 14.41
N THR A 93 7.11 18.39 14.98
CA THR A 93 5.78 18.61 15.59
C THR A 93 4.67 18.82 14.58
N ARG A 94 5.00 19.16 13.33
CA ARG A 94 4.06 19.32 12.22
C ARG A 94 4.62 18.67 10.96
N ALA A 95 3.75 18.03 10.16
CA ALA A 95 4.18 17.51 8.86
C ALA A 95 4.82 18.62 8.02
N ARG A 96 5.97 18.34 7.40
CA ARG A 96 6.68 19.30 6.56
C ARG A 96 6.55 18.87 5.12
N GLY A 97 5.70 19.59 4.40
CA GLY A 97 5.36 19.28 3.01
C GLY A 97 4.92 17.82 2.87
N THR A 98 5.76 17.01 2.23
CA THR A 98 5.47 15.59 1.94
C THR A 98 6.08 14.60 2.95
N ILE A 99 6.82 15.09 3.94
CA ILE A 99 7.32 14.32 5.08
C ILE A 99 6.28 14.38 6.20
N SER A 100 5.56 13.28 6.41
CA SER A 100 4.48 13.20 7.38
C SER A 100 4.96 13.29 8.82
N SER A 101 6.11 12.68 9.13
CA SER A 101 6.73 12.76 10.44
C SER A 101 8.21 12.43 10.39
N SER A 102 8.95 12.95 11.37
CA SER A 102 10.36 12.66 11.57
C SER A 102 10.67 12.61 13.06
N MET A 103 11.53 11.69 13.47
CA MET A 103 11.92 11.50 14.86
C MET A 103 13.39 11.14 14.95
N ILE A 104 14.12 11.86 15.79
CA ILE A 104 15.51 11.60 16.13
C ILE A 104 15.54 11.01 17.52
N ARG A 105 16.30 9.93 17.68
CA ARG A 105 16.63 9.35 18.99
C ARG A 105 18.14 9.23 19.08
N ALA A 106 18.68 9.68 20.21
CA ALA A 106 20.08 9.48 20.55
C ALA A 106 20.21 8.72 21.86
N ARG A 107 21.23 7.88 21.95
CA ARG A 107 21.57 7.11 23.16
C ARG A 107 23.03 7.29 23.49
N TRP A 108 23.30 7.55 24.76
CA TRP A 108 24.65 7.68 25.29
C TRP A 108 25.38 6.33 25.21
N ALA A 109 26.65 6.39 24.80
CA ALA A 109 27.65 5.34 24.78
C ALA A 109 29.03 5.99 25.01
N ASP A 110 30.05 5.21 25.38
CA ASP A 110 31.31 5.75 25.93
C ASP A 110 32.12 6.57 24.92
N GLU A 111 32.37 6.07 23.71
CA GLU A 111 33.20 6.77 22.73
C GLU A 111 32.39 7.33 21.55
N VAL A 112 31.38 6.56 21.11
CA VAL A 112 30.60 6.85 19.91
C VAL A 112 29.13 6.73 20.26
N HIS A 113 28.44 7.86 20.34
CA HIS A 113 27.04 7.91 20.74
C HIS A 113 26.14 7.43 19.61
N GLU A 114 25.12 6.65 19.95
CA GLU A 114 24.20 6.11 18.96
C GLU A 114 23.16 7.16 18.56
N LEU A 115 22.83 7.19 17.27
CA LEU A 115 21.81 8.05 16.69
C LEU A 115 20.89 7.21 15.79
N SER A 116 19.61 7.55 15.77
CA SER A 116 18.68 7.01 14.78
C SER A 116 17.67 8.06 14.35
N LEU A 117 17.47 8.14 13.03
CA LEU A 117 16.48 9.00 12.39
C LEU A 117 15.39 8.14 11.79
N GLN A 118 14.17 8.25 12.29
CA GLN A 118 12.98 7.62 11.71
C GLN A 118 12.21 8.64 10.89
N LEU A 119 11.84 8.29 9.66
CA LEU A 119 11.10 9.15 8.72
C LEU A 119 9.85 8.42 8.22
N SER A 120 8.72 9.13 8.16
CA SER A 120 7.52 8.71 7.44
C SER A 120 7.31 9.61 6.23
N LEU A 121 7.34 9.03 5.03
CA LEU A 121 7.40 9.75 3.76
C LEU A 121 6.28 9.28 2.83
N ASN A 122 5.79 10.16 1.96
CA ASN A 122 4.88 9.81 0.86
C ASN A 122 5.57 10.12 -0.49
N PRO A 123 6.23 9.13 -1.14
CA PRO A 123 6.98 9.37 -2.36
C PRO A 123 6.10 9.84 -3.53
N THR A 124 4.92 9.26 -3.73
CA THR A 124 3.96 9.73 -4.76
C THR A 124 3.63 11.20 -4.57
N ARG A 125 3.26 11.61 -3.36
CA ARG A 125 2.93 13.00 -3.04
C ARG A 125 4.13 13.91 -3.27
N THR A 126 5.33 13.46 -2.88
CA THR A 126 6.60 14.17 -3.14
C THR A 126 6.80 14.41 -4.62
N LEU A 127 6.63 13.38 -5.45
CA LEU A 127 6.76 13.51 -6.90
C LEU A 127 5.74 14.49 -7.49
N ILE A 128 4.47 14.44 -7.05
CA ILE A 128 3.41 15.35 -7.51
C ILE A 128 3.79 16.82 -7.22
N HIS A 129 4.17 17.14 -5.98
CA HIS A 129 4.51 18.52 -5.64
C HIS A 129 5.83 18.97 -6.28
N ALA A 130 6.85 18.12 -6.32
CA ALA A 130 8.12 18.46 -6.94
C ALA A 130 7.97 18.72 -8.45
N LEU A 131 7.20 17.89 -9.17
CA LEU A 131 6.92 18.10 -10.59
C LEU A 131 6.13 19.38 -10.86
N ALA A 132 5.25 19.78 -9.94
CA ALA A 132 4.51 21.04 -10.03
C ALA A 132 5.42 22.25 -9.81
N MET A 133 6.48 22.14 -8.99
CA MET A 133 7.49 23.19 -8.84
C MET A 133 8.41 23.31 -10.06
N VAL A 134 8.77 22.18 -10.68
CA VAL A 134 9.60 22.14 -11.90
C VAL A 134 8.84 22.67 -13.14
N GLY A 135 7.51 22.69 -13.10
CA GLY A 135 6.68 23.21 -14.20
C GLY A 135 6.62 22.28 -15.42
N GLY A 136 6.20 22.80 -16.58
CA GLY A 136 5.92 22.02 -17.80
C GLY A 136 7.15 21.67 -18.66
N ASN A 137 8.37 21.78 -18.14
CA ASN A 137 9.58 21.56 -18.94
C ASN A 137 9.74 20.09 -19.36
N GLN A 138 10.27 19.89 -20.58
CA GLN A 138 10.44 18.59 -21.23
C GLN A 138 11.54 17.73 -20.57
N GLU A 139 12.44 18.33 -19.78
CA GLU A 139 13.52 17.67 -19.03
C GLU A 139 13.21 17.68 -17.52
N ALA A 140 12.13 17.00 -17.11
CA ALA A 140 11.70 17.04 -15.71
C ALA A 140 12.72 16.38 -14.75
N SER A 141 13.52 15.42 -15.20
CA SER A 141 14.55 14.76 -14.37
C SER A 141 15.60 15.75 -13.89
N GLU A 142 16.19 16.52 -14.81
CA GLU A 142 17.22 17.52 -14.50
C GLU A 142 16.65 18.60 -13.58
N GLY A 143 15.41 19.03 -13.83
CA GLY A 143 14.72 19.96 -12.94
C GLY A 143 14.55 19.42 -11.53
N LEU A 144 14.18 18.15 -11.37
CA LEU A 144 14.05 17.50 -10.05
C LEU A 144 15.42 17.35 -9.36
N GLU A 145 16.47 17.02 -10.11
CA GLU A 145 17.84 16.94 -9.60
C GLU A 145 18.37 18.31 -9.15
N ALA A 146 18.03 19.38 -9.87
CA ALA A 146 18.42 20.74 -9.53
C ALA A 146 17.68 21.32 -8.32
N LEU A 147 16.51 20.76 -7.95
CA LEU A 147 15.78 21.24 -6.76
C LEU A 147 16.60 21.03 -5.49
N HIS A 148 16.73 22.08 -4.69
CA HIS A 148 17.23 21.94 -3.33
C HIS A 148 16.34 20.98 -2.52
N PHE A 149 16.92 20.14 -1.68
CA PHE A 149 16.19 19.08 -0.95
C PHE A 149 15.00 19.63 -0.14
N GLN A 150 15.12 20.84 0.42
CA GLN A 150 14.01 21.48 1.15
C GLN A 150 12.80 21.77 0.25
N ASN A 151 13.05 22.21 -0.99
CA ASN A 151 12.00 22.48 -1.97
C ASN A 151 11.43 21.17 -2.53
N PHE A 152 12.29 20.17 -2.76
CA PHE A 152 11.88 18.86 -3.24
C PHE A 152 10.83 18.19 -2.35
N PHE A 153 10.94 18.33 -1.02
CA PHE A 153 9.97 17.81 -0.05
C PHE A 153 8.88 18.81 0.36
N ALA A 154 8.86 20.03 -0.18
CA ALA A 154 7.85 21.02 0.17
C ALA A 154 6.52 20.76 -0.56
N SER A 155 5.41 21.13 0.08
CA SER A 155 4.10 21.14 -0.58
C SER A 155 3.94 22.43 -1.38
N THR A 156 3.47 22.32 -2.62
CA THR A 156 3.10 23.48 -3.45
C THR A 156 1.58 23.66 -3.52
N PRO A 157 1.06 24.89 -3.40
CA PRO A 157 -0.37 25.19 -3.50
C PRO A 157 -0.89 25.09 -4.94
N VAL A 158 0.00 25.03 -5.93
CA VAL A 158 -0.33 25.00 -7.37
C VAL A 158 -0.83 23.63 -7.83
N VAL A 159 -0.82 22.62 -6.96
CA VAL A 159 -1.32 21.28 -7.32
C VAL A 159 -2.85 21.33 -7.47
N ALA A 160 -3.31 21.58 -8.70
CA ALA A 160 -4.67 21.35 -9.14
C ALA A 160 -4.89 19.84 -9.33
N THR A 161 -4.92 19.06 -8.24
CA THR A 161 -5.16 17.61 -8.33
C THR A 161 -6.65 17.30 -8.43
N ALA A 162 -7.03 16.30 -9.24
CA ALA A 162 -8.28 15.60 -8.96
C ALA A 162 -8.16 15.01 -7.56
N ARG A 163 -9.01 15.52 -6.68
CA ARG A 163 -9.06 15.05 -5.30
C ARG A 163 -9.50 13.60 -5.33
N SER A 164 -8.75 12.76 -4.63
CA SER A 164 -9.22 11.42 -4.28
C SER A 164 -10.56 11.52 -3.56
N LEU A 165 -11.27 10.39 -3.46
CA LEU A 165 -12.42 10.32 -2.57
C LEU A 165 -12.02 10.78 -1.17
N ASP A 166 -10.80 10.47 -0.70
CA ASP A 166 -10.34 10.92 0.62
C ASP A 166 -9.90 12.39 0.74
N GLY A 167 -10.04 13.19 -0.31
CA GLY A 167 -9.67 14.60 -0.32
C GLY A 167 -8.16 14.86 -0.34
N ASN A 168 -7.33 13.82 -0.41
CA ASN A 168 -5.88 13.93 -0.47
C ASN A 168 -5.38 14.16 -1.91
N ASP A 169 -4.18 14.73 -2.00
CA ASP A 169 -3.47 15.13 -3.22
C ASP A 169 -2.47 14.05 -3.71
N ASN A 170 -2.63 12.79 -3.29
CA ASN A 170 -1.72 11.68 -3.59
C ASN A 170 -2.18 10.81 -4.80
N ALA A 171 -2.67 11.44 -5.85
CA ALA A 171 -3.12 10.77 -7.07
C ALA A 171 -2.67 11.52 -8.34
N PHE A 172 -2.16 10.77 -9.33
CA PHE A 172 -1.85 11.30 -10.65
C PHE A 172 -3.06 11.22 -11.57
N ASP A 173 -3.48 12.30 -12.21
CA ASP A 173 -4.61 12.25 -13.13
C ASP A 173 -4.29 11.62 -14.47
N HIS A 174 -3.04 11.82 -14.92
CA HIS A 174 -2.56 11.42 -16.24
C HIS A 174 -1.17 10.78 -16.11
N LEU A 175 -1.13 9.46 -15.96
CA LEU A 175 0.14 8.71 -15.92
C LEU A 175 0.96 8.90 -17.21
N ASP A 176 0.29 9.10 -18.35
CA ASP A 176 0.97 9.33 -19.64
C ASP A 176 1.81 10.61 -19.62
N GLU A 177 1.36 11.66 -18.92
CA GLU A 177 2.12 12.90 -18.76
C GLU A 177 3.36 12.67 -17.88
N LEU A 178 3.24 11.83 -16.86
CA LEU A 178 4.38 11.44 -16.03
C LEU A 178 5.42 10.67 -16.85
N VAL A 179 4.96 9.72 -17.66
CA VAL A 179 5.82 8.93 -18.57
C VAL A 179 6.45 9.82 -19.65
N ALA A 180 5.72 10.80 -20.18
CA ALA A 180 6.27 11.74 -21.17
C ALA A 180 7.38 12.62 -20.57
N ARG A 181 7.29 12.98 -19.29
CA ARG A 181 8.24 13.87 -18.59
C ARG A 181 9.46 13.17 -18.00
N LEU A 182 9.30 11.94 -17.49
CA LEU A 182 10.36 11.19 -16.79
C LEU A 182 10.80 9.92 -17.53
N GLY A 183 10.20 9.64 -18.69
CA GLY A 183 10.46 8.45 -19.48
C GLY A 183 9.68 7.22 -19.02
N ARG A 184 9.89 6.10 -19.72
CA ARG A 184 9.18 4.83 -19.46
C ARG A 184 9.47 4.27 -18.07
N ASP A 185 10.72 4.38 -17.60
CA ASP A 185 11.11 3.97 -16.23
C ASP A 185 11.12 5.14 -15.25
N HIS A 186 10.11 6.01 -15.34
CA HIS A 186 9.90 7.16 -14.45
C HIS A 186 10.06 6.82 -12.96
N GLY A 187 9.63 5.63 -12.55
CA GLY A 187 9.75 5.16 -11.17
C GLY A 187 11.20 4.98 -10.73
N ARG A 188 12.06 4.34 -11.55
CA ARG A 188 13.49 4.20 -11.21
C ARG A 188 14.19 5.55 -11.17
N THR A 189 13.96 6.39 -12.17
CA THR A 189 14.54 7.74 -12.24
C THR A 189 14.19 8.56 -11.00
N PHE A 190 12.89 8.61 -10.65
CA PHE A 190 12.46 9.35 -9.47
C PHE A 190 13.01 8.78 -8.17
N ILE A 191 13.02 7.46 -7.99
CA ILE A 191 13.49 6.85 -6.73
C ILE A 191 14.97 7.16 -6.47
N ALA A 192 15.81 7.18 -7.50
CA ALA A 192 17.21 7.57 -7.38
C ALA A 192 17.35 9.01 -6.88
N ILE A 193 16.67 9.96 -7.53
CA ILE A 193 16.66 11.37 -7.12
C ILE A 193 16.08 11.52 -5.70
N PHE A 194 15.00 10.80 -5.41
CA PHE A 194 14.34 10.83 -4.10
C PHE A 194 15.28 10.37 -2.98
N GLU A 195 16.04 9.29 -3.17
CA GLU A 195 17.02 8.82 -2.18
C GLU A 195 18.12 9.87 -1.96
N GLU A 196 18.67 10.46 -3.02
CA GLU A 196 19.70 11.50 -2.92
C GLU A 196 19.20 12.75 -2.18
N LYS A 197 17.99 13.22 -2.49
CA LYS A 197 17.40 14.35 -1.76
C LYS A 197 17.07 13.98 -0.31
N LEU A 198 16.63 12.74 -0.06
CA LEU A 198 16.34 12.26 1.29
C LEU A 198 17.61 12.17 2.14
N LYS A 199 18.72 11.72 1.55
CA LYS A 199 20.06 11.69 2.13
C LYS A 199 20.47 13.09 2.63
N GLN A 200 20.36 14.09 1.77
CA GLN A 200 20.63 15.50 2.12
C GLN A 200 19.71 16.01 3.23
N TRP A 201 18.40 15.79 3.10
CA TRP A 201 17.42 16.21 4.10
C TRP A 201 17.66 15.54 5.46
N ALA A 202 17.97 14.25 5.47
CA ALA A 202 18.24 13.48 6.67
C ALA A 202 19.48 13.99 7.40
N LEU A 203 20.53 14.36 6.67
CA LEU A 203 21.73 14.96 7.25
C LEU A 203 21.42 16.33 7.87
N ASP A 204 20.68 17.20 7.18
CA ASP A 204 20.20 18.48 7.73
C ASP A 204 19.37 18.28 9.01
N ALA A 205 18.56 17.21 9.03
CA ALA A 205 17.73 16.88 10.18
C ALA A 205 18.56 16.45 11.39
N VAL A 206 19.75 15.87 11.25
CA VAL A 206 20.56 15.46 12.42
C VAL A 206 21.74 16.40 12.69
N ALA A 207 22.18 17.14 11.68
CA ALA A 207 23.34 18.01 11.70
C ALA A 207 22.99 19.29 10.92
N PRO A 208 22.12 20.15 11.49
CA PRO A 208 21.58 21.31 10.79
C PRO A 208 22.67 22.33 10.50
N LEU A 209 22.62 22.95 9.33
CA LEU A 209 23.56 24.05 8.98
C LEU A 209 23.49 25.19 10.01
N SER A 210 22.31 25.46 10.58
CA SER A 210 22.12 26.45 11.66
C SER A 210 22.87 26.11 12.95
N GLY A 211 23.29 24.86 13.12
CA GLY A 211 24.15 24.39 14.22
C GLY A 211 25.65 24.49 13.92
N GLY A 212 26.02 25.16 12.82
CA GLY A 212 27.42 25.32 12.39
C GLY A 212 28.01 24.11 11.66
N PHE A 213 27.18 23.11 11.33
CA PHE A 213 27.64 21.93 10.61
C PHE A 213 27.97 22.26 9.16
N SER A 214 29.08 21.73 8.68
CA SER A 214 29.48 21.65 7.28
C SER A 214 29.31 20.21 6.79
N TRP A 215 28.83 20.04 5.56
CA TRP A 215 28.58 18.71 5.01
C TRP A 215 29.75 18.28 4.15
N ILE A 216 30.26 17.09 4.42
CA ILE A 216 31.38 16.49 3.71
C ILE A 216 30.83 15.27 2.99
N ASP A 217 30.79 15.35 1.66
CA ASP A 217 30.43 14.21 0.83
C ASP A 217 31.66 13.31 0.64
N ARG A 218 31.58 12.08 1.13
CA ARG A 218 32.60 11.05 0.93
C ARG A 218 31.93 9.79 0.42
N GLU A 219 31.69 9.71 -0.89
CA GLU A 219 31.32 8.60 -1.81
C GLU A 219 30.35 7.50 -1.32
N GLU A 220 30.30 7.16 -0.03
CA GLU A 220 29.44 6.14 0.61
C GLU A 220 28.87 6.57 1.97
N ARG A 221 29.37 7.66 2.59
CA ARG A 221 28.91 8.15 3.89
C ARG A 221 28.67 9.64 3.87
N LEU A 222 27.46 10.04 4.23
CA LEU A 222 27.15 11.42 4.53
C LEU A 222 27.64 11.77 5.92
N ILE A 223 28.63 12.66 5.95
CA ILE A 223 29.29 13.11 7.18
C ILE A 223 29.00 14.61 7.34
N ALA A 224 28.67 15.02 8.55
CA ALA A 224 28.58 16.42 8.91
C ALA A 224 29.48 16.72 10.11
N ASP A 225 30.10 17.90 10.09
CA ASP A 225 31.11 18.30 11.07
C ASP A 225 30.95 19.79 11.44
N ASN A 226 30.96 20.14 12.73
CA ASN A 226 30.90 21.53 13.20
C ASN A 226 32.13 21.99 14.01
N GLY A 227 33.27 21.30 13.90
CA GLY A 227 34.49 21.59 14.67
C GLY A 227 34.50 20.97 16.07
N THR A 228 33.34 20.58 16.60
CA THR A 228 33.21 19.88 17.89
C THR A 228 32.69 18.46 17.69
N HIS A 229 31.65 18.30 16.87
CA HIS A 229 31.00 17.03 16.62
C HIS A 229 31.20 16.58 15.19
N ARG A 230 31.37 15.27 15.03
CA ARG A 230 31.15 14.58 13.76
C ARG A 230 29.92 13.71 13.86
N VAL A 231 28.99 13.91 12.93
CA VAL A 231 27.76 13.12 12.78
C VAL A 231 27.85 12.30 11.50
N VAL A 232 27.52 11.01 11.58
CA VAL A 232 27.53 10.08 10.45
C VAL A 232 26.21 9.32 10.39
N LEU A 233 25.58 9.31 9.21
CA LEU A 233 24.42 8.46 8.93
C LEU A 233 24.85 7.23 8.12
N ASP A 234 24.46 6.05 8.61
CA ASP A 234 24.79 4.75 8.01
C ASP A 234 23.62 4.23 7.18
N TRP A 235 23.62 4.62 5.90
CA TRP A 235 22.61 4.23 4.93
C TRP A 235 22.64 2.73 4.59
N GLN A 236 23.80 2.08 4.65
CA GLN A 236 23.94 0.66 4.38
C GLN A 236 23.09 -0.17 5.38
N ARG A 237 22.98 0.33 6.62
CA ARG A 237 22.18 -0.28 7.69
C ARG A 237 20.76 0.27 7.78
N LEU A 238 20.29 1.01 6.77
CA LEU A 238 18.92 1.51 6.65
C LEU A 238 17.89 0.39 6.87
N PHE A 239 16.91 0.65 7.74
CA PHE A 239 15.80 -0.26 7.97
C PHE A 239 14.49 0.29 7.44
N LEU A 240 13.86 -0.41 6.49
CA LEU A 240 12.50 -0.11 6.05
C LEU A 240 11.50 -0.83 6.97
N ARG A 241 10.82 -0.05 7.83
CA ARG A 241 9.84 -0.55 8.81
C ARG A 241 8.54 -1.01 8.13
N SER A 242 8.06 -0.22 7.18
CA SER A 242 6.85 -0.50 6.42
C SER A 242 6.88 0.22 5.07
N ALA A 243 6.17 -0.35 4.10
CA ALA A 243 5.94 0.27 2.80
C ALA A 243 4.54 -0.03 2.28
N GLU A 244 3.92 0.93 1.62
CA GLU A 244 2.63 0.82 0.95
C GLU A 244 2.85 1.08 -0.53
N ILE A 245 2.68 0.03 -1.34
CA ILE A 245 2.92 0.05 -2.79
C ILE A 245 1.60 -0.17 -3.47
N TYR A 246 1.30 0.60 -4.50
CA TYR A 246 0.02 0.53 -5.15
C TYR A 246 0.12 0.62 -6.67
N CYS A 247 -0.91 0.12 -7.33
CA CYS A 247 -1.25 0.49 -8.69
C CYS A 247 -2.70 0.96 -8.75
N GLU A 248 -3.01 1.74 -9.78
CA GLU A 248 -4.37 2.23 -10.03
C GLU A 248 -4.87 1.79 -11.39
N ARG A 249 -6.18 1.57 -11.49
CA ARG A 249 -6.89 1.18 -12.70
C ARG A 249 -8.18 1.96 -12.83
N ARG A 250 -8.48 2.42 -14.05
CA ARG A 250 -9.72 3.13 -14.34
C ARG A 250 -10.87 2.14 -14.54
N HIS A 251 -12.01 2.43 -13.92
CA HIS A 251 -13.27 1.69 -14.06
C HIS A 251 -14.43 2.68 -13.98
N GLY A 252 -15.39 2.65 -14.91
CA GLY A 252 -16.45 3.67 -15.00
C GLY A 252 -17.35 3.80 -13.77
N ASP A 253 -17.38 2.77 -12.92
CA ASP A 253 -18.04 2.76 -11.61
C ASP A 253 -17.17 1.97 -10.62
N ALA A 254 -16.12 2.60 -10.07
CA ALA A 254 -15.19 1.92 -9.16
C ALA A 254 -15.83 1.60 -7.81
N VAL A 255 -16.73 2.46 -7.32
CA VAL A 255 -17.42 2.26 -6.05
C VAL A 255 -18.37 1.06 -6.13
N GLY A 256 -19.26 1.03 -7.13
CA GLY A 256 -20.18 -0.08 -7.31
C GLY A 256 -19.46 -1.40 -7.63
N LEU A 257 -18.34 -1.34 -8.36
CA LEU A 257 -17.48 -2.51 -8.55
C LEU A 257 -17.02 -3.11 -7.21
N LEU A 258 -16.47 -2.30 -6.30
CA LEU A 258 -15.92 -2.83 -5.06
C LEU A 258 -16.98 -3.27 -4.06
N ASN A 259 -18.15 -2.65 -4.09
CA ASN A 259 -19.31 -3.12 -3.32
C ASN A 259 -19.80 -4.48 -3.82
N ARG A 260 -19.67 -4.80 -5.11
CA ARG A 260 -19.94 -6.15 -5.62
C ARG A 260 -18.80 -7.12 -5.30
N LEU A 261 -17.56 -6.68 -5.47
CA LEU A 261 -16.38 -7.51 -5.24
C LEU A 261 -16.27 -7.97 -3.79
N SER A 262 -16.74 -7.18 -2.82
CA SER A 262 -16.69 -7.56 -1.41
C SER A 262 -17.49 -8.83 -1.12
N GLY A 263 -18.68 -9.01 -1.71
CA GLY A 263 -19.47 -10.24 -1.57
C GLY A 263 -18.73 -11.47 -2.09
N VAL A 264 -18.13 -11.35 -3.28
CA VAL A 264 -17.31 -12.40 -3.89
C VAL A 264 -16.10 -12.74 -3.02
N VAL A 265 -15.39 -11.72 -2.53
CA VAL A 265 -14.19 -11.90 -1.71
C VAL A 265 -14.54 -12.51 -0.36
N LEU A 266 -15.64 -12.11 0.26
CA LEU A 266 -16.11 -12.68 1.53
C LEU A 266 -16.51 -14.14 1.40
N ALA A 267 -17.10 -14.53 0.26
CA ALA A 267 -17.38 -15.92 -0.04
C ALA A 267 -16.10 -16.72 -0.32
N ALA A 268 -15.10 -16.10 -0.96
CA ALA A 268 -13.85 -16.75 -1.38
C ALA A 268 -12.79 -16.84 -0.26
N HIS A 269 -12.83 -15.98 0.75
CA HIS A 269 -11.77 -15.83 1.75
C HIS A 269 -12.33 -15.73 3.16
N ALA A 270 -12.01 -16.70 4.02
CA ALA A 270 -12.37 -16.64 5.44
C ALA A 270 -11.57 -15.57 6.23
N GLU A 271 -10.39 -15.19 5.71
CA GLU A 271 -9.46 -14.20 6.28
C GLU A 271 -9.61 -12.82 5.64
N ALA A 272 -10.58 -12.66 4.74
CA ALA A 272 -10.89 -11.34 4.23
C ALA A 272 -11.46 -10.50 5.36
N ASP A 273 -10.83 -9.36 5.58
CA ASP A 273 -11.40 -8.28 6.36
C ASP A 273 -12.01 -7.31 5.36
N TRP A 274 -13.21 -6.83 5.63
CA TRP A 274 -13.82 -5.79 4.81
C TRP A 274 -14.35 -4.72 5.73
N GLN A 275 -14.07 -3.49 5.36
CA GLN A 275 -14.56 -2.34 6.07
C GLN A 275 -15.37 -1.52 5.08
N THR A 276 -16.65 -1.32 5.37
CA THR A 276 -17.41 -0.21 4.81
C THR A 276 -17.20 0.96 5.75
N TYR A 277 -16.71 2.07 5.20
CA TYR A 277 -16.57 3.28 6.00
C TYR A 277 -17.96 3.85 6.24
N ASP A 278 -18.37 3.86 7.52
CA ASP A 278 -19.53 4.61 7.97
C ASP A 278 -19.31 6.10 7.74
N ILE A 279 -20.42 6.81 7.54
CA ILE A 279 -20.45 8.25 7.31
C ILE A 279 -19.72 8.95 8.46
N GLY A 280 -18.49 9.41 8.23
CA GLY A 280 -17.84 10.40 9.10
C GLY A 280 -16.42 10.09 9.58
N GLU A 281 -15.92 8.86 9.52
CA GLU A 281 -14.59 8.56 10.07
C GLU A 281 -13.49 8.43 8.99
N ILE A 282 -12.62 9.44 9.01
CA ILE A 282 -11.31 9.57 8.37
C ILE A 282 -11.34 9.94 6.87
N GLY A 283 -11.23 11.26 6.64
CA GLY A 283 -10.69 11.84 5.41
C GLY A 283 -11.58 11.63 4.19
N GLY A 284 -12.65 12.42 4.04
CA GLY A 284 -13.25 12.76 2.76
C GLY A 284 -14.01 11.70 1.96
N ARG A 285 -13.81 10.38 2.18
CA ARG A 285 -14.37 9.34 1.29
C ARG A 285 -15.90 9.43 1.21
N ILE A 286 -16.44 9.30 -0.02
CA ILE A 286 -17.89 9.25 -0.25
C ILE A 286 -18.47 8.08 0.56
N ALA A 287 -19.55 8.35 1.29
CA ALA A 287 -20.35 7.37 2.01
C ALA A 287 -20.61 6.11 1.17
N GLY A 288 -20.38 4.92 1.74
CA GLY A 288 -20.65 3.64 1.09
C GLY A 288 -19.53 3.07 0.20
N SER A 289 -18.31 3.63 0.25
CA SER A 289 -17.14 3.02 -0.41
C SER A 289 -16.59 1.85 0.40
N THR A 290 -16.61 0.65 -0.17
CA THR A 290 -16.04 -0.56 0.46
C THR A 290 -14.54 -0.66 0.26
N VAL A 291 -13.84 -1.08 1.31
CA VAL A 291 -12.42 -1.46 1.26
C VAL A 291 -12.29 -2.93 1.61
N ILE A 292 -11.68 -3.67 0.71
CA ILE A 292 -11.47 -5.10 0.83
C ILE A 292 -10.01 -5.31 1.23
N GLY A 293 -9.78 -5.88 2.40
CA GLY A 293 -8.47 -6.22 2.93
C GLY A 293 -8.27 -7.74 2.96
N ILE A 294 -7.14 -8.20 2.45
CA ILE A 294 -6.74 -9.61 2.55
C ILE A 294 -5.34 -9.64 3.13
N LYS A 295 -5.09 -10.55 4.06
CA LYS A 295 -3.78 -10.69 4.70
C LYS A 295 -3.12 -12.01 4.26
N PRO A 296 -2.43 -12.06 3.11
CA PRO A 296 -1.75 -13.29 2.68
C PRO A 296 -0.80 -13.86 3.74
N THR A 297 -0.14 -12.98 4.51
CA THR A 297 0.70 -13.35 5.66
C THR A 297 0.45 -12.38 6.82
N SER A 298 1.06 -12.62 7.99
CA SER A 298 1.02 -11.65 9.10
C SER A 298 1.80 -10.36 8.82
N ARG A 299 2.62 -10.34 7.76
CA ARG A 299 3.49 -9.20 7.40
C ARG A 299 3.06 -8.49 6.14
N ILE A 300 2.12 -9.06 5.38
CA ILE A 300 1.71 -8.55 4.09
C ILE A 300 0.20 -8.50 4.04
N GLU A 301 -0.33 -7.33 3.72
CA GLU A 301 -1.74 -7.06 3.50
C GLU A 301 -1.94 -6.54 2.08
N GLN A 302 -2.99 -6.97 1.41
CA GLN A 302 -3.43 -6.44 0.12
C GLN A 302 -4.79 -5.78 0.30
N LYS A 303 -4.90 -4.52 -0.10
CA LYS A 303 -6.14 -3.74 -0.06
C LYS A 303 -6.62 -3.38 -1.45
N PHE A 304 -7.93 -3.46 -1.65
CA PHE A 304 -8.63 -3.08 -2.86
C PHE A 304 -9.69 -2.06 -2.48
N TYR A 305 -9.60 -0.84 -3.02
CA TYR A 305 -10.51 0.25 -2.69
C TYR A 305 -10.69 1.26 -3.83
N ALA A 306 -11.81 1.98 -3.82
CA ALA A 306 -12.06 3.02 -4.79
C ALA A 306 -11.30 4.27 -4.34
N LYS A 307 -10.31 4.71 -5.12
CA LYS A 307 -9.56 5.93 -4.83
C LYS A 307 -10.25 7.17 -5.40
N ALA A 308 -10.98 6.99 -6.49
CA ALA A 308 -11.87 7.97 -7.11
C ALA A 308 -13.12 7.26 -7.61
N ARG A 309 -14.16 8.01 -8.02
CA ARG A 309 -15.39 7.43 -8.59
C ARG A 309 -15.11 6.50 -9.77
N ASP A 310 -14.10 6.84 -10.56
CA ASP A 310 -13.70 6.14 -11.78
C ASP A 310 -12.40 5.32 -11.62
N ARG A 311 -11.90 5.14 -10.39
CA ARG A 311 -10.57 4.58 -10.14
C ARG A 311 -10.50 3.62 -8.99
N VAL A 312 -10.06 2.41 -9.29
CA VAL A 312 -9.72 1.36 -8.32
C VAL A 312 -8.23 1.46 -8.00
N ARG A 313 -7.90 1.35 -6.71
CA ARG A 313 -6.55 1.26 -6.20
C ARG A 313 -6.34 -0.09 -5.55
N ILE A 314 -5.22 -0.72 -5.90
CA ILE A 314 -4.78 -2.01 -5.39
C ILE A 314 -3.47 -1.75 -4.69
N GLU A 315 -3.41 -2.03 -3.40
CA GLU A 315 -2.30 -1.65 -2.54
C GLU A 315 -1.76 -2.86 -1.80
N THR A 316 -0.47 -3.12 -1.92
CA THR A 316 0.26 -4.10 -1.12
C THR A 316 1.00 -3.39 -0.01
N ARG A 317 0.65 -3.70 1.24
CA ARG A 317 1.24 -3.17 2.46
C ARG A 317 2.20 -4.19 3.05
N TYR A 318 3.42 -3.74 3.30
CA TYR A 318 4.47 -4.50 3.96
C TYR A 318 4.63 -3.99 5.39
N HIS A 319 4.56 -4.89 6.36
CA HIS A 319 4.67 -4.63 7.79
C HIS A 319 5.84 -5.41 8.38
N HIS A 320 6.82 -4.69 8.93
CA HIS A 320 8.00 -5.23 9.62
C HIS A 320 8.87 -6.17 8.76
N ARG A 321 10.19 -6.15 8.98
CA ARG A 321 11.16 -7.01 8.27
C ARG A 321 10.94 -7.01 6.75
N VAL A 322 10.71 -5.83 6.16
CA VAL A 322 10.33 -5.69 4.75
C VAL A 322 11.37 -6.35 3.82
N ARG A 323 12.66 -6.27 4.18
CA ARG A 323 13.77 -6.93 3.47
C ARG A 323 13.60 -8.44 3.31
N ASP A 324 12.92 -9.14 4.24
CA ASP A 324 12.68 -10.59 4.14
C ASP A 324 11.77 -10.95 2.94
N SER A 325 11.04 -9.97 2.40
CA SER A 325 10.17 -10.16 1.23
C SER A 325 10.90 -10.06 -0.09
N LEU A 326 12.13 -9.54 -0.09
CA LEU A 326 12.94 -9.35 -1.29
C LEU A 326 13.76 -10.61 -1.59
N PRO A 327 14.01 -10.92 -2.87
CA PRO A 327 15.05 -11.87 -3.24
C PRO A 327 16.38 -11.48 -2.59
N ARG A 328 17.29 -12.44 -2.33
CA ARG A 328 18.64 -12.18 -1.80
C ARG A 328 19.56 -11.45 -2.81
N ALA A 329 19.03 -10.50 -3.56
CA ALA A 329 19.82 -9.61 -4.39
C ALA A 329 20.75 -8.77 -3.50
N SER A 330 21.93 -8.46 -4.00
CA SER A 330 22.88 -7.56 -3.35
C SER A 330 22.27 -6.17 -3.30
N ILE A 331 21.94 -5.68 -2.10
CA ILE A 331 21.57 -4.28 -1.88
C ILE A 331 22.85 -3.45 -1.94
N SER A 332 22.90 -2.45 -2.81
CA SER A 332 24.02 -1.53 -2.95
C SER A 332 24.31 -0.82 -1.64
N ALA A 333 25.60 -0.62 -1.36
CA ALA A 333 26.05 0.20 -0.24
C ALA A 333 25.71 1.68 -0.46
N CYS A 334 25.78 2.16 -1.69
CA CYS A 334 25.58 3.58 -2.03
C CYS A 334 24.10 3.94 -2.06
N ASN A 335 23.25 3.12 -2.69
CA ASN A 335 21.82 3.42 -2.89
C ASN A 335 20.89 2.31 -2.35
N PRO A 336 20.98 2.01 -1.03
CA PRO A 336 20.24 0.91 -0.44
C PRO A 336 18.73 1.12 -0.47
N LEU A 337 18.23 2.36 -0.36
CA LEU A 337 16.78 2.58 -0.40
C LEU A 337 16.23 2.31 -1.81
N GLN A 338 16.91 2.77 -2.84
CA GLN A 338 16.53 2.58 -4.24
C GLN A 338 16.39 1.09 -4.56
N ASP A 339 17.40 0.28 -4.26
CA ASP A 339 17.37 -1.16 -4.53
C ASP A 339 16.23 -1.86 -3.79
N ILE A 340 16.01 -1.49 -2.52
CA ILE A 340 14.90 -2.02 -1.72
C ILE A 340 13.56 -1.65 -2.35
N LEU A 341 13.36 -0.38 -2.70
CA LEU A 341 12.09 0.09 -3.27
C LEU A 341 11.84 -0.56 -4.63
N LEU A 342 12.83 -0.59 -5.53
CA LEU A 342 12.69 -1.25 -6.83
C LEU A 342 12.33 -2.74 -6.69
N GLY A 343 13.00 -3.47 -5.79
CA GLY A 343 12.67 -4.87 -5.53
C GLY A 343 11.25 -5.06 -4.98
N LEU A 344 10.74 -4.11 -4.18
CA LEU A 344 9.38 -4.21 -3.66
C LEU A 344 8.32 -3.91 -4.73
N ARG A 345 8.62 -3.08 -5.75
CA ARG A 345 7.71 -2.87 -6.90
C ARG A 345 7.51 -4.17 -7.66
N GLU A 346 8.62 -4.88 -7.92
CA GLU A 346 8.60 -6.18 -8.58
C GLU A 346 7.82 -7.22 -7.74
N ASP A 347 8.13 -7.32 -6.45
CA ASP A 347 7.44 -8.25 -5.54
C ASP A 347 5.93 -7.95 -5.44
N ALA A 348 5.53 -6.68 -5.33
CA ALA A 348 4.12 -6.27 -5.30
C ALA A 348 3.38 -6.65 -6.60
N ALA A 349 4.00 -6.40 -7.76
CA ALA A 349 3.45 -6.81 -9.06
C ALA A 349 3.30 -8.33 -9.18
N ASN A 350 4.28 -9.08 -8.68
CA ASN A 350 4.27 -10.55 -8.70
C ASN A 350 3.23 -11.17 -7.76
N ARG A 351 2.94 -10.52 -6.61
CA ARG A 351 1.95 -11.00 -5.64
C ARG A 351 0.52 -10.84 -6.10
N LEU A 352 0.24 -9.84 -6.92
CA LEU A 352 -1.10 -9.57 -7.40
C LEU A 352 -1.64 -10.76 -8.22
N GLN A 353 -2.68 -11.43 -7.70
CA GLN A 353 -3.42 -12.46 -8.43
C GLN A 353 -4.35 -11.81 -9.45
N TRP A 354 -3.75 -11.19 -10.48
CA TRP A 354 -4.45 -10.32 -11.41
C TRP A 354 -5.57 -11.03 -12.17
N ASP A 355 -5.33 -12.25 -12.63
CA ASP A 355 -6.34 -13.01 -13.38
C ASP A 355 -7.56 -13.36 -12.52
N SER A 356 -7.33 -13.78 -11.28
CA SER A 356 -8.41 -14.04 -10.31
C SER A 356 -9.13 -12.74 -9.94
N PHE A 357 -8.40 -11.64 -9.74
CA PHE A 357 -9.01 -10.33 -9.50
C PHE A 357 -9.90 -9.88 -10.65
N CYS A 358 -9.43 -9.97 -11.89
CA CYS A 358 -10.23 -9.66 -13.07
C CYS A 358 -11.46 -10.56 -13.18
N THR A 359 -11.31 -11.86 -12.93
CA THR A 359 -12.42 -12.83 -12.99
C THR A 359 -13.48 -12.52 -11.92
N MET A 360 -13.07 -12.23 -10.70
CA MET A 360 -13.98 -11.85 -9.61
C MET A 360 -14.63 -10.47 -9.83
N ALA A 361 -13.94 -9.57 -10.56
CA ALA A 361 -14.41 -8.23 -10.90
C ALA A 361 -15.35 -8.19 -12.11
N GLU A 362 -15.57 -9.32 -12.81
CA GLU A 362 -16.51 -9.40 -13.92
C GLU A 362 -17.92 -9.01 -13.48
N GLU A 363 -18.63 -8.29 -14.36
CA GLU A 363 -20.01 -7.88 -14.07
C GLU A 363 -20.91 -9.13 -14.05
N PRO A 364 -21.61 -9.39 -12.93
CA PRO A 364 -22.41 -10.60 -12.82
C PRO A 364 -23.63 -10.51 -13.76
N PRO A 365 -24.02 -11.63 -14.41
CA PRO A 365 -25.30 -11.70 -15.10
C PRO A 365 -26.46 -11.52 -14.12
N ILE A 366 -27.58 -10.97 -14.60
CA ILE A 366 -28.80 -10.83 -13.80
C ILE A 366 -29.30 -12.24 -13.42
N PRO A 367 -29.44 -12.56 -12.12
CA PRO A 367 -29.91 -13.87 -11.69
C PRO A 367 -31.38 -14.07 -12.06
N LEU A 368 -31.71 -15.27 -12.55
CA LEU A 368 -33.07 -15.67 -12.91
C LEU A 368 -33.59 -16.72 -11.93
N MET A 369 -34.92 -16.86 -11.81
CA MET A 369 -35.55 -17.89 -10.96
C MET A 369 -35.09 -19.31 -11.33
N GLN A 370 -34.86 -19.57 -12.61
CA GLN A 370 -34.32 -20.85 -13.09
C GLN A 370 -32.91 -21.14 -12.55
N ASP A 371 -32.11 -20.11 -12.26
CA ASP A 371 -30.76 -20.27 -11.71
C ASP A 371 -30.83 -20.73 -10.26
N PHE A 372 -31.81 -20.24 -9.49
CA PHE A 372 -32.08 -20.73 -8.14
C PHE A 372 -32.52 -22.20 -8.13
N ALA A 373 -33.52 -22.55 -8.95
CA ALA A 373 -33.98 -23.93 -9.07
C ALA A 373 -32.85 -24.88 -9.52
N ARG A 374 -32.02 -24.42 -10.47
CA ARG A 374 -30.84 -25.16 -10.93
C ARG A 374 -29.81 -25.32 -9.82
N LEU A 375 -29.52 -24.27 -9.05
CA LEU A 375 -28.56 -24.28 -7.95
C LEU A 375 -28.95 -25.33 -6.91
N VAL A 376 -30.16 -25.24 -6.35
CA VAL A 376 -30.63 -26.16 -5.30
C VAL A 376 -30.67 -27.61 -5.81
N GLY A 377 -31.22 -27.82 -7.01
CA GLY A 377 -31.31 -29.16 -7.61
C GLY A 377 -29.93 -29.76 -7.91
N ALA A 378 -28.96 -28.95 -8.36
CA ALA A 378 -27.61 -29.41 -8.66
C ALA A 378 -26.82 -29.70 -7.38
N ILE A 379 -26.95 -28.88 -6.33
CA ILE A 379 -26.36 -29.15 -5.01
C ILE A 379 -26.87 -30.50 -4.48
N ALA A 380 -28.18 -30.73 -4.50
CA ALA A 380 -28.77 -31.99 -4.02
C ALA A 380 -28.23 -33.21 -4.78
N ARG A 381 -28.11 -33.14 -6.12
CA ARG A 381 -27.53 -34.21 -6.93
C ARG A 381 -26.05 -34.45 -6.59
N CYS A 382 -25.26 -33.39 -6.43
CA CYS A 382 -23.86 -33.49 -6.05
C CYS A 382 -23.69 -34.13 -4.68
N ALA A 383 -24.48 -33.70 -3.69
CA ALA A 383 -24.48 -34.22 -2.33
C ALA A 383 -24.81 -35.72 -2.30
N THR A 384 -25.90 -36.13 -2.96
CA THR A 384 -26.28 -37.55 -3.07
C THR A 384 -25.19 -38.39 -3.73
N ARG A 385 -24.62 -37.93 -4.87
CA ARG A 385 -23.51 -38.63 -5.55
C ARG A 385 -22.23 -38.67 -4.71
N ALA A 386 -22.03 -37.70 -3.82
CA ALA A 386 -20.93 -37.65 -2.87
C ALA A 386 -21.24 -38.37 -1.56
N ARG A 387 -22.43 -38.95 -1.39
CA ARG A 387 -22.88 -39.60 -0.15
C ARG A 387 -22.72 -38.69 1.07
N VAL A 388 -23.20 -37.47 0.94
CA VAL A 388 -23.29 -36.49 2.03
C VAL A 388 -24.73 -35.97 2.10
N ASP A 389 -25.12 -35.51 3.28
CA ASP A 389 -26.40 -34.86 3.48
C ASP A 389 -26.47 -33.54 2.68
N PRO A 390 -27.47 -33.34 1.79
CA PRO A 390 -27.61 -32.09 1.03
C PRO A 390 -27.93 -30.87 1.89
N GLU A 391 -28.63 -31.02 3.02
CA GLU A 391 -29.09 -29.89 3.83
C GLU A 391 -27.94 -28.96 4.29
N PRO A 392 -26.87 -29.45 4.95
CA PRO A 392 -25.75 -28.59 5.35
C PRO A 392 -25.02 -27.96 4.16
N VAL A 393 -25.02 -28.60 2.98
CA VAL A 393 -24.38 -28.06 1.77
C VAL A 393 -25.19 -26.90 1.19
N VAL A 394 -26.52 -27.04 1.14
CA VAL A 394 -27.42 -25.97 0.70
C VAL A 394 -27.34 -24.79 1.67
N ALA A 395 -27.42 -25.05 2.98
CA ALA A 395 -27.35 -24.03 4.01
C ALA A 395 -26.05 -23.22 3.92
N GLU A 396 -24.89 -23.87 3.79
CA GLU A 396 -23.60 -23.19 3.72
C GLU A 396 -23.42 -22.40 2.43
N LEU A 397 -23.79 -22.96 1.27
CA LEU A 397 -23.64 -22.25 -0.02
C LEU A 397 -24.62 -21.08 -0.17
N LEU A 398 -25.86 -21.21 0.30
CA LEU A 398 -26.83 -20.11 0.27
C LEU A 398 -26.61 -19.10 1.40
N GLY A 399 -26.10 -19.52 2.56
CA GLY A 399 -25.88 -18.66 3.72
C GLY A 399 -24.55 -17.91 3.71
N ALA A 400 -23.48 -18.55 3.26
CA ALA A 400 -22.12 -17.98 3.28
C ALA A 400 -21.52 -17.74 1.89
N GLY A 401 -22.21 -18.18 0.82
CA GLY A 401 -21.73 -18.06 -0.57
C GLY A 401 -20.56 -18.98 -0.93
N GLY A 402 -20.05 -19.78 0.02
CA GLY A 402 -18.89 -20.63 -0.19
C GLY A 402 -18.62 -21.59 0.97
N ILE A 403 -17.94 -22.70 0.67
CA ILE A 403 -17.63 -23.82 1.56
C ILE A 403 -16.11 -24.00 1.71
N SER A 404 -15.67 -24.52 2.85
CA SER A 404 -14.26 -24.93 3.04
C SER A 404 -14.16 -26.45 3.00
N GLU A 405 -13.19 -26.99 2.26
CA GLU A 405 -12.97 -28.44 2.19
C GLU A 405 -12.66 -29.00 3.59
N THR A 406 -13.38 -30.06 3.99
CA THR A 406 -13.22 -30.75 5.27
C THR A 406 -12.54 -32.12 5.07
N PRO A 407 -12.08 -32.78 6.16
CA PRO A 407 -11.68 -34.18 6.10
C PRO A 407 -12.75 -35.10 5.50
N THR A 408 -12.38 -36.32 5.14
CA THR A 408 -13.20 -37.29 4.38
C THR A 408 -14.60 -37.54 4.96
N ASP A 409 -14.72 -37.53 6.29
CA ASP A 409 -15.97 -37.80 7.00
C ASP A 409 -16.70 -36.52 7.47
N GLY A 410 -16.17 -35.34 7.11
CA GLY A 410 -16.80 -34.06 7.39
C GLY A 410 -17.94 -33.72 6.43
N PRO A 411 -18.61 -32.57 6.64
CA PRO A 411 -19.76 -32.14 5.83
C PRO A 411 -19.39 -31.73 4.40
N PHE A 412 -18.14 -31.33 4.14
CA PHE A 412 -17.69 -30.84 2.82
C PHE A 412 -16.43 -31.58 2.34
N PRO A 413 -16.49 -32.92 2.19
CA PRO A 413 -15.33 -33.71 1.84
C PRO A 413 -14.88 -33.42 0.40
N ARG A 414 -13.61 -33.67 0.08
CA ARG A 414 -13.01 -33.43 -1.25
C ARG A 414 -13.84 -33.96 -2.44
N ARG A 415 -14.48 -35.13 -2.26
CA ARG A 415 -15.34 -35.75 -3.28
C ARG A 415 -16.59 -34.91 -3.61
N LEU A 416 -17.17 -34.21 -2.63
CA LEU A 416 -18.27 -33.27 -2.85
C LEU A 416 -17.77 -32.05 -3.60
N VAL A 417 -16.69 -31.44 -3.10
CA VAL A 417 -16.08 -30.24 -3.70
C VAL A 417 -15.75 -30.47 -5.17
N HIS A 418 -15.15 -31.62 -5.50
CA HIS A 418 -14.84 -31.98 -6.87
C HIS A 418 -16.09 -32.02 -7.77
N ARG A 419 -17.18 -32.66 -7.31
CA ARG A 419 -18.43 -32.74 -8.07
C ARG A 419 -19.11 -31.38 -8.25
N LEU A 420 -19.13 -30.56 -7.20
CA LEU A 420 -19.67 -29.20 -7.28
C LEU A 420 -18.87 -28.35 -8.29
N ALA A 421 -17.54 -28.52 -8.35
CA ALA A 421 -16.69 -27.84 -9.32
C ALA A 421 -16.90 -28.36 -10.76
N GLU A 422 -17.05 -29.68 -10.95
CA GLU A 422 -17.35 -30.29 -12.26
C GLU A 422 -18.70 -29.83 -12.82
N GLU A 423 -19.72 -29.67 -11.96
CA GLU A 423 -21.02 -29.11 -12.33
C GLU A 423 -20.99 -27.57 -12.50
N GLY A 424 -19.82 -26.94 -12.30
CA GLY A 424 -19.60 -25.51 -12.47
C GLY A 424 -20.29 -24.64 -11.41
N LEU A 425 -20.68 -25.20 -10.27
CA LEU A 425 -21.38 -24.48 -9.19
C LEU A 425 -20.42 -23.66 -8.33
N ILE A 426 -19.21 -24.16 -8.13
CA ILE A 426 -18.19 -23.51 -7.30
C ILE A 426 -16.88 -23.35 -8.07
N THR A 427 -16.10 -22.36 -7.67
CA THR A 427 -14.73 -22.14 -8.17
C THR A 427 -13.74 -22.01 -7.02
N ARG A 428 -12.45 -22.11 -7.38
CA ARG A 428 -11.29 -21.96 -6.49
C ARG A 428 -10.52 -20.66 -6.75
N GLU A 429 -11.12 -19.72 -7.49
CA GLU A 429 -10.51 -18.42 -7.73
C GLU A 429 -10.18 -17.77 -6.38
N SER A 430 -8.99 -17.18 -6.29
CA SER A 430 -8.51 -16.62 -5.03
C SER A 430 -7.58 -15.46 -5.28
N LEU A 431 -7.75 -14.40 -4.50
CA LEU A 431 -6.79 -13.29 -4.45
C LEU A 431 -5.51 -13.66 -3.69
N MET A 432 -5.43 -14.88 -3.13
CA MET A 432 -4.27 -15.40 -2.44
C MET A 432 -3.66 -16.57 -3.22
N ARG A 433 -2.36 -16.50 -3.51
CA ARG A 433 -1.64 -17.59 -4.19
C ARG A 433 -1.62 -18.89 -3.37
N ARG A 434 -1.60 -18.77 -2.03
CA ARG A 434 -1.56 -19.90 -1.10
C ARG A 434 -2.42 -19.59 0.12
N ALA A 435 -3.16 -20.60 0.59
CA ALA A 435 -3.80 -20.55 1.90
C ALA A 435 -2.73 -20.53 3.02
N ARG A 436 -3.07 -19.99 4.19
CA ARG A 436 -2.17 -20.01 5.34
C ARG A 436 -2.03 -21.46 5.87
N PRO A 437 -0.89 -21.79 6.50
CA PRO A 437 -0.74 -23.08 7.18
C PRO A 437 -1.92 -23.34 8.13
N GLY A 438 -2.50 -24.54 8.07
CA GLY A 438 -3.65 -24.92 8.90
C GLY A 438 -5.01 -24.44 8.40
N GLN A 439 -5.07 -23.68 7.30
CA GLN A 439 -6.35 -23.24 6.73
C GLN A 439 -6.75 -24.07 5.51
N GLY A 440 -8.00 -24.54 5.56
CA GLY A 440 -8.65 -25.17 4.41
C GLY A 440 -8.77 -24.19 3.24
N ARG A 441 -8.68 -24.70 2.02
CA ARG A 441 -9.00 -23.91 0.84
C ARG A 441 -10.51 -23.72 0.79
N ARG A 442 -10.93 -22.46 0.69
CA ARG A 442 -12.34 -22.11 0.52
C ARG A 442 -12.69 -22.06 -0.96
N HIS A 443 -13.87 -22.55 -1.29
CA HIS A 443 -14.47 -22.53 -2.60
C HIS A 443 -15.74 -21.70 -2.52
N HIS A 444 -16.00 -20.87 -3.52
CA HIS A 444 -17.19 -20.02 -3.53
C HIS A 444 -18.06 -20.30 -4.75
N LEU A 445 -19.33 -19.93 -4.67
CA LEU A 445 -20.26 -20.04 -5.76
C LEU A 445 -19.77 -19.25 -6.99
N THR A 446 -19.97 -19.82 -8.17
CA THR A 446 -19.78 -19.13 -9.45
C THR A 446 -20.97 -18.20 -9.73
N GLN A 447 -20.80 -17.26 -10.66
CA GLN A 447 -21.95 -16.52 -11.19
C GLN A 447 -22.76 -17.40 -12.17
N PRO A 448 -24.10 -17.30 -12.23
CA PRO A 448 -24.99 -16.39 -11.48
C PRO A 448 -25.31 -16.81 -10.03
N TYR A 449 -24.91 -18.01 -9.61
CA TYR A 449 -25.37 -18.62 -8.34
C TYR A 449 -24.98 -17.83 -7.10
N LEU A 450 -23.82 -17.18 -7.10
CA LEU A 450 -23.43 -16.28 -6.01
C LEU A 450 -24.40 -15.10 -5.89
N SER A 451 -24.80 -14.48 -7.01
CA SER A 451 -25.80 -13.40 -6.99
C SER A 451 -27.17 -13.87 -6.48
N VAL A 452 -27.55 -15.10 -6.78
CA VAL A 452 -28.75 -15.73 -6.20
C VAL A 452 -28.63 -15.84 -4.68
N SER A 453 -27.50 -16.35 -4.19
CA SER A 453 -27.20 -16.48 -2.75
C SER A 453 -27.26 -15.13 -2.03
N GLU A 454 -26.61 -14.10 -2.56
CA GLU A 454 -26.66 -12.74 -2.01
C GLU A 454 -28.07 -12.14 -2.00
N MET A 455 -28.87 -12.38 -3.05
CA MET A 455 -30.25 -11.89 -3.14
C MET A 455 -31.14 -12.54 -2.06
N ILE A 456 -30.98 -13.84 -1.84
CA ILE A 456 -31.68 -14.58 -0.79
C ILE A 456 -31.31 -14.01 0.58
N GLN A 457 -30.02 -13.85 0.87
CA GLN A 457 -29.54 -13.29 2.15
C GLN A 457 -30.12 -11.90 2.41
N ARG A 458 -30.10 -11.00 1.43
CA ARG A 458 -30.68 -9.65 1.57
C ARG A 458 -32.19 -9.69 1.80
N THR A 459 -32.91 -10.56 1.08
CA THR A 459 -34.37 -10.68 1.21
C THR A 459 -34.75 -11.12 2.63
N PHE A 460 -34.08 -12.14 3.16
CA PHE A 460 -34.36 -12.64 4.50
C PHE A 460 -33.84 -11.73 5.62
N ALA A 461 -32.69 -11.06 5.43
CA ALA A 461 -32.18 -10.07 6.39
C ALA A 461 -33.14 -8.89 6.56
N ASN A 462 -33.73 -8.39 5.47
CA ASN A 462 -34.72 -7.31 5.52
C ASN A 462 -36.09 -7.76 6.07
N SER A 463 -36.36 -9.07 6.08
CA SER A 463 -37.58 -9.64 6.64
C SER A 463 -37.53 -9.83 8.17
N GLY A 464 -36.32 -9.74 8.76
CA GLY A 464 -36.10 -9.84 10.21
C GLY A 464 -36.11 -8.50 10.96
N VAL A 465 -36.40 -7.38 10.27
CA VAL A 465 -36.59 -6.04 10.88
C VAL A 465 -38.08 -5.71 10.83
N SER A 466 -38.87 -6.48 11.56
CA SER A 466 -40.29 -6.23 11.80
C SER A 466 -40.68 -6.96 13.09
N ASP A 467 -40.15 -6.47 14.21
CA ASP A 467 -40.73 -6.66 15.54
C ASP A 467 -40.49 -5.38 16.36
#